data_AF-A0A1C5BEJ2-F1
#
_entry.id   AF-A0A1C5BEJ2-F1
#
_cell.length_a   1.000
_cell.length_b   1.000
_cell.length_c   1.000
_cell.angle_alpha   90.00
_cell.angle_beta   90.00
_cell.angle_gamma   90.00
#
_symmetry.space_group_name_H-M   'P 1'
#
loop_
_entity.id
_entity.type
_entity.pdbx_description
1 polymer ?
#
loop_
_entity_poly.entity_id
_entity_poly.type
_entity_poly.pdbx_seq_one_letter_code
_entity_poly.pdbx_strand_id
1 'polypeptide(L)'
;MTYALIALCCLVFLISPLSGFNPPYGTADTLLAAQAGYFERWGVIPSELWDGSARALLTPLTALFVHGSWLHLLGNMLFLYVFGAMAEERMGHVEFTFFYLGCGYLALVGYAAAHASSDQTLVGASGAISAVLGAFLYLFPRARVTSLFPFLFFLPLRFPAWIVLIFWFVLQWLAVQGAGSGAPAWLIWPMWSASPSASSTPGGVTGVRIE
;
A
#
# COMPACT_ATOMS: atom_id res chain seq x y z
N MET A 1 6.82 17.00 -7.71
CA MET A 1 7.26 15.61 -7.46
C MET A 1 6.13 14.74 -6.92
N THR A 2 5.31 15.22 -5.99
CA THR A 2 4.12 14.49 -5.51
C THR A 2 3.27 13.95 -6.65
N TYR A 3 2.90 14.79 -7.62
CA TYR A 3 2.14 14.35 -8.80
C TYR A 3 2.86 13.32 -9.67
N ALA A 4 4.18 13.41 -9.77
CA ALA A 4 4.98 12.45 -10.54
C ALA A 4 5.00 11.08 -9.85
N LEU A 5 5.13 11.04 -8.52
CA LEU A 5 5.03 9.81 -7.73
C LEU A 5 3.63 9.19 -7.84
N ILE A 6 2.58 10.02 -7.77
CA ILE A 6 1.20 9.55 -7.96
C ILE A 6 1.01 8.95 -9.35
N ALA A 7 1.42 9.67 -10.39
CA ALA A 7 1.33 9.19 -11.76
C ALA A 7 2.10 7.87 -11.95
N LEU A 8 3.30 7.77 -11.38
CA LEU A 8 4.11 6.55 -11.44
C LEU A 8 3.41 5.37 -10.76
N CYS A 9 2.92 5.53 -9.52
CA CYS A 9 2.18 4.48 -8.82
C CYS A 9 0.93 4.04 -9.59
N CYS A 10 0.17 5.00 -10.14
CA CYS A 10 -1.00 4.70 -10.97
C CYS A 10 -0.62 3.93 -12.24
N LEU A 11 0.43 4.36 -12.94
CA LEU A 11 0.91 3.67 -14.15
C LEU A 11 1.37 2.25 -13.84
N VAL A 12 2.19 2.07 -12.81
CA VAL A 12 2.67 0.75 -12.35
C VAL A 12 1.49 -0.16 -12.01
N PHE A 13 0.48 0.36 -11.31
CA PHE A 13 -0.71 -0.41 -10.99
C PHE A 13 -1.53 -0.76 -12.23
N LEU A 14 -1.75 0.19 -13.15
CA LEU A 14 -2.53 -0.02 -14.36
C LEU A 14 -1.94 -1.10 -15.26
N ILE A 15 -0.61 -1.16 -15.40
CA ILE A 15 0.08 -2.20 -16.19
C ILE A 15 0.20 -3.54 -15.45
N SER A 16 -0.06 -3.57 -14.14
CA SER A 16 0.04 -4.79 -13.34
C SER A 16 -1.11 -5.76 -13.62
N PRO A 17 -0.97 -7.05 -13.29
CA PRO A 17 -2.09 -8.00 -13.30
C PRO A 17 -3.17 -7.69 -12.25
N LEU A 18 -2.97 -6.70 -11.37
CA LEU A 18 -3.95 -6.35 -10.34
C LEU A 18 -5.00 -5.36 -10.80
N SER A 19 -4.73 -4.60 -11.87
CA SER A 19 -5.69 -3.62 -12.38
C SER A 19 -6.95 -4.28 -12.95
N GLY A 20 -6.82 -5.52 -13.44
CA GLY A 20 -7.85 -6.22 -14.19
C GLY A 20 -8.05 -5.69 -15.62
N PHE A 21 -7.26 -4.70 -16.05
CA PHE A 21 -7.37 -4.08 -17.38
C PHE A 21 -6.43 -4.68 -18.43
N ASN A 22 -5.68 -5.71 -18.08
CA ASN A 22 -4.67 -6.33 -18.95
C ASN A 22 -5.12 -7.74 -19.38
N PRO A 23 -5.83 -7.86 -20.53
CA PRO A 23 -6.21 -9.13 -21.12
C PRO A 23 -5.07 -10.16 -21.27
N PRO A 24 -3.79 -9.77 -21.50
CA PRO A 24 -2.70 -10.73 -21.67
C PRO A 24 -2.42 -11.63 -20.46
N TYR A 25 -2.88 -11.29 -19.25
CA TYR A 25 -2.67 -12.13 -18.05
C TYR A 25 -3.67 -13.31 -17.95
N GLY A 26 -4.61 -13.42 -18.90
CA GLY A 26 -5.60 -14.50 -18.96
C GLY A 26 -6.69 -14.37 -17.89
N THR A 27 -7.36 -15.47 -17.57
CA THR A 27 -8.51 -15.50 -16.65
C THR A 27 -8.33 -16.56 -15.56
N ALA A 28 -8.96 -16.32 -14.39
CA ALA A 28 -8.95 -17.22 -13.24
C ALA A 28 -7.53 -17.62 -12.76
N ASP A 29 -7.14 -18.88 -12.93
CA ASP A 29 -5.90 -19.43 -12.36
C ASP A 29 -4.64 -18.81 -12.97
N THR A 30 -4.65 -18.47 -14.27
CA THR A 30 -3.50 -17.82 -14.91
C THR A 30 -3.31 -16.40 -14.38
N LEU A 31 -4.40 -15.72 -14.06
CA LEU A 31 -4.36 -14.39 -13.46
C LEU A 31 -3.81 -14.49 -12.05
N LEU A 32 -4.28 -15.43 -11.22
CA LEU A 32 -3.77 -15.63 -9.86
C LEU A 32 -2.26 -15.94 -9.85
N ALA A 33 -1.80 -16.81 -10.76
CA ALA A 33 -0.37 -17.09 -10.91
C ALA A 33 0.43 -15.85 -11.37
N ALA A 34 -0.11 -15.06 -12.30
CA ALA A 34 0.51 -13.82 -12.74
C ALA A 34 0.60 -12.77 -11.62
N GLN A 35 -0.42 -12.69 -10.76
CA GLN A 35 -0.44 -11.80 -9.59
C GLN A 35 0.62 -12.23 -8.56
N ALA A 36 0.69 -13.51 -8.20
CA ALA A 36 1.70 -14.05 -7.30
C ALA A 36 3.12 -13.78 -7.82
N GLY A 37 3.41 -14.12 -9.08
CA GLY A 37 4.73 -13.88 -9.69
C GLY A 37 5.07 -12.39 -9.84
N TYR A 38 4.07 -11.50 -9.95
CA TYR A 38 4.27 -10.06 -9.94
C TYR A 38 4.73 -9.57 -8.55
N PHE A 39 4.10 -10.06 -7.48
CA PHE A 39 4.50 -9.73 -6.12
C PHE A 39 5.89 -10.27 -5.80
N GLU A 40 6.19 -11.54 -6.10
CA GLU A 40 7.53 -12.10 -5.87
C GLU A 40 8.64 -11.36 -6.64
N ARG A 41 8.30 -10.79 -7.80
CA ARG A 41 9.25 -10.04 -8.62
C ARG A 41 9.54 -8.64 -8.08
N TRP A 42 8.50 -7.93 -7.64
CA TRP A 42 8.57 -6.49 -7.37
C TRP A 42 8.39 -6.12 -5.90
N GLY A 43 7.91 -7.03 -5.07
CA GLY A 43 7.76 -6.89 -3.63
C GLY A 43 8.99 -7.34 -2.84
N VAL A 44 8.97 -7.06 -1.54
CA VAL A 44 10.03 -7.50 -0.62
C VAL A 44 9.62 -8.84 -0.03
N ILE A 45 10.49 -9.84 -0.16
CA ILE A 45 10.38 -11.09 0.59
C ILE A 45 11.32 -10.97 1.80
N PRO A 46 10.80 -10.89 3.04
CA PRO A 46 11.62 -10.62 4.21
C PRO A 46 12.77 -11.60 4.45
N SER A 47 12.57 -12.88 4.14
CA SER A 47 13.60 -13.91 4.25
C SER A 47 14.74 -13.72 3.25
N GLU A 48 14.43 -13.36 2.00
CA GLU A 48 15.42 -13.15 0.93
C GLU A 48 16.16 -11.80 1.03
N LEU A 49 15.59 -10.84 1.78
CA LEU A 49 16.17 -9.50 1.92
C LEU A 49 17.61 -9.54 2.47
N TRP A 50 17.90 -10.55 3.28
CA TRP A 50 19.18 -10.70 3.99
C TRP A 50 20.24 -11.49 3.22
N ASP A 51 19.91 -12.01 2.03
CA ASP A 51 20.83 -12.81 1.22
C ASP A 51 21.96 -11.99 0.57
N GLY A 52 21.93 -10.67 0.74
CA GLY A 52 22.96 -9.75 0.23
C GLY A 52 22.96 -9.60 -1.29
N SER A 53 21.97 -10.16 -1.99
CA SER A 53 21.87 -10.03 -3.44
C SER A 53 21.51 -8.59 -3.83
N ALA A 54 22.07 -8.11 -4.95
CA ALA A 54 21.75 -6.76 -5.44
C ALA A 54 20.26 -6.59 -5.73
N ARG A 55 19.58 -7.67 -6.15
CA ARG A 55 18.12 -7.68 -6.34
C ARG A 55 17.39 -7.46 -5.01
N ALA A 56 17.75 -8.22 -3.96
CA ALA A 56 17.13 -8.11 -2.64
C ALA A 56 17.25 -6.69 -2.06
N LEU A 57 18.40 -6.02 -2.24
CA LEU A 57 18.57 -4.64 -1.79
C LEU A 57 17.74 -3.62 -2.59
N LEU A 58 17.34 -3.94 -3.82
CA LEU A 58 16.53 -3.06 -4.66
C LEU A 58 15.03 -3.30 -4.48
N THR A 59 14.60 -4.46 -3.96
CA THR A 59 13.17 -4.78 -3.83
C THR A 59 12.40 -3.81 -2.94
N PRO A 60 12.95 -3.21 -1.85
CA PRO A 60 12.18 -2.22 -1.09
C PRO A 60 11.92 -0.95 -1.91
N LEU A 61 12.84 -0.54 -2.79
CA LEU A 61 12.60 0.59 -3.69
C LEU A 61 11.54 0.30 -4.74
N THR A 62 11.47 -0.94 -5.25
CA THR A 62 10.42 -1.30 -6.22
C THR A 62 9.07 -1.50 -5.55
N ALA A 63 9.06 -2.13 -4.37
CA ALA A 63 7.86 -2.45 -3.60
C ALA A 63 7.08 -1.20 -3.18
N LEU A 64 7.77 -0.07 -3.00
CA LEU A 64 7.21 1.26 -2.76
C LEU A 64 6.15 1.68 -3.79
N PHE A 65 6.26 1.22 -5.04
CA PHE A 65 5.34 1.59 -6.12
C PHE A 65 4.29 0.51 -6.40
N VAL A 66 4.42 -0.67 -5.77
CA VAL A 66 3.52 -1.80 -5.97
C VAL A 66 2.34 -1.71 -5.02
N HIS A 67 1.12 -1.86 -5.55
CA HIS A 67 -0.10 -1.81 -4.78
C HIS A 67 -0.91 -3.08 -5.00
N GLY A 68 -1.44 -3.63 -3.89
CA GLY A 68 -2.14 -4.92 -3.87
C GLY A 68 -3.61 -4.89 -4.32
N SER A 69 -4.23 -3.71 -4.43
CA SER A 69 -5.63 -3.56 -4.83
C SER A 69 -5.96 -2.12 -5.23
N TRP A 70 -7.10 -1.92 -5.89
CA TRP A 70 -7.63 -0.58 -6.21
C TRP A 70 -7.80 0.29 -4.97
N LEU A 71 -8.37 -0.25 -3.89
CA LEU A 71 -8.56 0.51 -2.66
C LEU A 71 -7.22 0.90 -2.02
N HIS A 72 -6.25 -0.02 -2.02
CA HIS A 72 -4.91 0.25 -1.51
C HIS A 72 -4.23 1.37 -2.31
N LEU A 73 -4.29 1.34 -3.64
CA LEU A 73 -3.78 2.43 -4.50
C LEU A 73 -4.51 3.74 -4.22
N LEU A 74 -5.83 3.77 -4.33
CA LEU A 74 -6.62 5.00 -4.23
C LEU A 74 -6.45 5.65 -2.85
N GLY A 75 -6.40 4.85 -1.78
CA GLY A 75 -6.09 5.31 -0.44
C GLY A 75 -4.73 6.01 -0.39
N ASN A 76 -3.66 5.31 -0.78
CA ASN A 76 -2.31 5.87 -0.75
C ASN A 76 -2.19 7.15 -1.58
N MET A 77 -2.76 7.17 -2.78
CA MET A 77 -2.69 8.34 -3.66
C MET A 77 -3.49 9.53 -3.12
N LEU A 78 -4.63 9.29 -2.46
CA LEU A 78 -5.39 10.35 -1.80
C LEU A 78 -4.57 11.02 -0.68
N PHE A 79 -3.94 10.23 0.18
CA PHE A 79 -3.09 10.77 1.25
C PHE A 79 -1.87 11.50 0.70
N LEU A 80 -1.21 10.91 -0.30
CA LEU A 80 -0.06 11.54 -0.94
C LEU A 80 -0.46 12.85 -1.64
N TYR A 81 -1.63 12.91 -2.29
CA TYR A 81 -2.15 14.12 -2.91
C TYR A 81 -2.44 15.22 -1.88
N VAL A 82 -3.14 14.89 -0.80
CA VAL A 82 -3.55 15.87 0.22
C VAL A 82 -2.34 16.35 1.02
N PHE A 83 -1.55 15.43 1.58
CA PHE A 83 -0.48 15.76 2.52
C PHE A 83 0.87 15.95 1.85
N GLY A 84 1.16 15.16 0.81
CA GLY A 84 2.42 15.22 0.09
C GLY A 84 2.63 16.56 -0.61
N ALA A 85 1.60 17.10 -1.27
CA ALA A 85 1.72 18.40 -1.94
C ALA A 85 2.07 19.54 -0.97
N MET A 86 1.44 19.57 0.21
CA MET A 86 1.72 20.56 1.25
C MET A 86 3.11 20.37 1.88
N ALA A 87 3.53 19.12 2.11
CA ALA A 87 4.85 18.83 2.63
C ALA A 87 5.95 19.18 1.61
N GLU A 88 5.74 18.84 0.34
CA GLU A 88 6.64 19.16 -0.77
C GLU A 88 6.83 20.67 -0.94
N GLU A 89 5.76 21.45 -0.89
CA GLU A 89 5.84 22.92 -1.02
C GLU A 89 6.72 23.55 0.07
N ARG A 90 6.76 22.94 1.26
CA ARG A 90 7.61 23.39 2.37
C ARG A 90 9.03 22.88 2.33
N MET A 91 9.22 21.63 1.93
CA MET A 91 10.52 20.96 1.94
C MET A 91 11.35 21.27 0.69
N GLY A 92 10.70 21.55 -0.44
CA GLY A 92 11.33 21.53 -1.75
C GLY A 92 11.19 20.18 -2.44
N HIS A 93 11.21 20.22 -3.77
CA HIS A 93 10.99 19.05 -4.63
C HIS A 93 12.00 17.92 -4.40
N VAL A 94 13.28 18.26 -4.22
CA VAL A 94 14.38 17.29 -4.15
C VAL A 94 14.41 16.62 -2.78
N GLU A 95 14.32 17.41 -1.72
CA GLU A 95 14.30 16.98 -0.34
C GLU A 95 13.08 16.10 -0.07
N PHE A 96 11.91 16.48 -0.59
CA PHE A 96 10.70 15.66 -0.50
C PHE A 96 10.88 14.30 -1.16
N THR A 97 11.51 14.23 -2.34
CA THR A 97 11.75 12.96 -3.04
C THR A 97 12.69 12.05 -2.24
N PHE A 98 13.80 12.56 -1.73
CA PHE A 98 14.71 11.76 -0.89
C PHE A 98 14.06 11.34 0.42
N PHE A 99 13.25 12.21 1.02
CA PHE A 99 12.49 11.89 2.23
C PHE A 99 11.48 10.77 1.98
N TYR A 100 10.68 10.88 0.91
CA TYR A 100 9.69 9.86 0.55
C TYR A 100 10.33 8.50 0.27
N LEU A 101 11.35 8.46 -0.60
CA LEU A 101 12.03 7.22 -0.96
C LEU A 101 12.82 6.63 0.22
N GLY A 102 13.54 7.47 0.96
CA GLY A 102 14.37 7.05 2.09
C GLY A 102 13.54 6.51 3.25
N CYS A 103 12.51 7.25 3.69
CA CYS A 103 11.64 6.79 4.76
C CYS A 103 10.80 5.58 4.34
N GLY A 104 10.34 5.54 3.09
CA GLY A 104 9.65 4.37 2.53
C GLY A 104 10.52 3.12 2.52
N TYR A 105 11.75 3.24 2.03
CA TYR A 105 12.73 2.17 2.02
C TYR A 105 13.01 1.65 3.43
N LEU A 106 13.25 2.57 4.38
CA LEU A 106 13.51 2.22 5.77
C LEU A 106 12.30 1.57 6.44
N ALA A 107 11.07 1.98 6.11
CA ALA A 107 9.86 1.36 6.63
C ALA A 107 9.73 -0.11 6.16
N LEU A 108 9.90 -0.37 4.86
CA LEU A 108 9.87 -1.72 4.29
C LEU A 108 10.99 -2.60 4.86
N VAL A 109 12.22 -2.08 4.93
CA VAL A 109 13.35 -2.80 5.54
C VAL A 109 13.12 -3.06 7.03
N GLY A 110 12.60 -2.07 7.76
CA GLY A 110 12.26 -2.21 9.18
C GLY A 110 11.18 -3.26 9.41
N TYR A 111 10.15 -3.28 8.57
CA TYR A 111 9.11 -4.31 8.62
C TYR A 111 9.68 -5.69 8.31
N ALA A 112 10.48 -5.80 7.25
CA ALA A 112 11.13 -7.05 6.85
C ALA A 112 12.09 -7.56 7.93
N ALA A 113 12.81 -6.67 8.62
CA ALA A 113 13.66 -7.03 9.76
C ALA A 113 12.85 -7.56 10.94
N ALA A 114 11.72 -6.93 11.24
CA ALA A 114 10.81 -7.40 12.29
C ALA A 114 10.17 -8.76 11.98
N HIS A 115 10.07 -9.12 10.69
CA HIS A 115 9.46 -10.36 10.20
C HIS A 115 10.43 -11.18 9.35
N ALA A 116 11.70 -11.24 9.74
CA ALA A 116 12.78 -11.80 8.92
C ALA A 116 12.60 -13.28 8.53
N SER A 117 11.77 -14.04 9.24
CA SER A 117 11.46 -15.44 8.92
C SER A 117 10.20 -15.63 8.06
N SER A 118 9.56 -14.53 7.63
CA SER A 118 8.32 -14.58 6.85
C SER A 118 8.63 -14.64 5.34
N ASP A 119 8.00 -15.59 4.67
CA ASP A 119 8.01 -15.68 3.19
C ASP A 119 6.83 -14.92 2.55
N GLN A 120 6.04 -14.20 3.36
CA GLN A 120 4.97 -13.36 2.84
C GLN A 120 5.56 -12.12 2.17
N THR A 121 5.19 -11.89 0.91
CA THR A 121 5.66 -10.74 0.16
C THR A 121 5.03 -9.45 0.70
N LEU A 122 5.85 -8.43 0.91
CA LEU A 122 5.47 -7.11 1.39
C LEU A 122 5.49 -6.09 0.24
N VAL A 123 4.42 -5.31 0.12
CA VAL A 123 4.28 -4.23 -0.87
C VAL A 123 3.47 -3.06 -0.35
N GLY A 124 3.77 -1.87 -0.84
CA GLY A 124 2.99 -0.68 -0.54
C GLY A 124 3.85 0.58 -0.44
N ALA A 125 3.16 1.72 -0.48
CA ALA A 125 3.72 3.06 -0.26
C ALA A 125 3.39 3.60 1.15
N SER A 126 2.75 2.80 2.00
CA SER A 126 2.10 3.27 3.22
C SER A 126 3.12 3.69 4.27
N GLY A 127 4.29 3.06 4.32
CA GLY A 127 5.41 3.49 5.16
C GLY A 127 5.92 4.89 4.79
N ALA A 128 6.10 5.14 3.50
CA ALA A 128 6.48 6.46 2.99
C ALA A 128 5.41 7.52 3.28
N ILE A 129 4.13 7.17 3.09
CA ILE A 129 3.01 8.07 3.36
C ILE A 129 2.90 8.38 4.84
N SER A 130 3.09 7.40 5.72
CA SER A 130 3.12 7.61 7.17
C SER A 130 4.23 8.59 7.57
N ALA A 131 5.40 8.49 6.95
CA ALA A 131 6.48 9.46 7.14
C ALA A 131 6.10 10.86 6.63
N VAL A 132 5.45 10.97 5.46
CA VAL A 132 4.94 12.25 4.93
C VAL A 132 3.92 12.88 5.88
N LEU A 133 3.03 12.08 6.49
CA LEU A 133 2.10 12.57 7.51
C LEU A 133 2.85 13.04 8.76
N GLY A 134 3.86 12.31 9.21
CA GLY A 134 4.74 12.73 10.30
C GLY A 134 5.42 14.06 10.03
N ALA A 135 5.99 14.23 8.82
CA ALA A 135 6.58 15.49 8.38
C ALA A 135 5.55 16.61 8.30
N PHE A 136 4.34 16.33 7.80
CA PHE A 136 3.25 17.30 7.77
C PHE A 136 2.88 17.79 9.18
N LEU A 137 2.75 16.89 10.16
CA LEU A 137 2.47 17.27 11.55
C LEU A 137 3.58 18.13 12.16
N TYR A 138 4.84 17.81 11.84
CA TYR A 138 6.00 18.58 12.30
C TYR A 138 6.04 19.99 11.69
N LEU A 139 5.80 20.10 10.38
CA LEU A 139 5.84 21.36 9.64
C LEU A 139 4.61 22.24 9.90
N PHE A 140 3.46 21.63 10.20
CA PHE A 140 2.18 22.31 10.37
C PHE A 140 1.46 21.94 11.68
N PRO A 141 2.06 22.18 12.86
CA PRO A 141 1.53 21.73 14.15
C PRO A 141 0.19 22.37 14.55
N ARG A 142 -0.23 23.45 13.87
CA ARG A 142 -1.51 24.14 14.10
C ARG A 142 -2.51 23.98 12.95
N ALA A 143 -2.17 23.25 11.89
CA ALA A 143 -3.07 23.07 10.76
C ALA A 143 -4.25 22.17 11.13
N ARG A 144 -5.45 22.60 10.71
CA ARG A 144 -6.68 21.81 10.80
C ARG A 144 -6.97 21.25 9.41
N VAL A 145 -6.92 19.94 9.27
CA VAL A 145 -7.17 19.27 7.98
C VAL A 145 -8.68 19.11 7.82
N THR A 146 -9.24 19.73 6.80
CA THR A 146 -10.63 19.46 6.39
C THR A 146 -10.65 18.10 5.71
N SER A 147 -11.14 17.08 6.40
CA SER A 147 -11.17 15.72 5.86
C SER A 147 -12.25 15.61 4.77
N LEU A 148 -11.83 15.36 3.53
CA LEU A 148 -12.71 14.90 2.45
C LEU A 148 -12.75 13.37 2.52
N PHE A 149 -13.60 12.83 3.38
CA PHE A 149 -13.86 11.40 3.42
C PHE A 149 -14.62 10.99 2.14
N PRO A 150 -14.14 10.02 1.34
CA PRO A 150 -14.89 9.59 0.16
C PRO A 150 -16.10 8.71 0.51
N PHE A 151 -16.17 8.16 1.72
CA PHE A 151 -17.11 7.09 2.08
C PHE A 151 -18.31 7.49 2.96
N LEU A 152 -18.42 8.76 3.38
CA LEU A 152 -19.55 9.24 4.15
C LEU A 152 -20.11 10.50 3.51
N PHE A 153 -21.09 10.29 2.62
CA PHE A 153 -22.03 11.27 2.07
C PHE A 153 -21.87 12.72 2.59
N PHE A 154 -21.30 13.59 1.76
CA PHE A 154 -21.66 15.02 1.67
C PHE A 154 -21.69 15.87 2.96
N LEU A 155 -20.90 15.56 4.00
CA LEU A 155 -20.84 16.39 5.20
C LEU A 155 -19.41 16.89 5.47
N PRO A 156 -19.09 18.19 5.26
CA PRO A 156 -17.77 18.75 5.56
C PRO A 156 -17.59 18.85 7.08
N LEU A 157 -17.19 17.75 7.71
CA LEU A 157 -16.90 17.69 9.13
C LEU A 157 -15.41 17.99 9.38
N ARG A 158 -15.14 18.95 10.27
CA ARG A 158 -13.79 19.35 10.67
C ARG A 158 -13.32 18.45 11.81
N PHE A 159 -12.51 17.45 11.50
CA PHE A 159 -11.91 16.60 12.53
C PHE A 159 -10.47 17.03 12.85
N PRO A 160 -10.04 16.95 14.12
CA PRO A 160 -8.62 17.05 14.48
C PRO A 160 -7.82 15.96 13.75
N ALA A 161 -6.64 16.32 13.21
CA ALA A 161 -5.80 15.40 12.42
C ALA A 161 -5.45 14.10 13.16
N TRP A 162 -5.33 14.14 14.49
CA TRP A 162 -5.02 12.97 15.32
C TRP A 162 -6.14 11.91 15.32
N ILE A 163 -7.42 12.32 15.24
CA ILE A 163 -8.55 11.36 15.18
C ILE A 163 -8.53 10.61 13.86
N VAL A 164 -8.27 11.34 12.77
CA VAL A 164 -8.16 10.76 11.42
C VAL A 164 -6.99 9.78 11.38
N LEU A 165 -5.86 10.12 12.01
CA LEU A 165 -4.69 9.25 12.13
C LEU A 165 -4.96 7.96 12.91
N ILE A 166 -5.60 8.05 14.08
CA ILE A 166 -5.96 6.85 14.88
C ILE A 166 -6.92 5.96 14.11
N PHE A 167 -7.96 6.55 13.51
CA PHE A 167 -8.90 5.81 12.69
C PHE A 167 -8.22 5.12 11.50
N TRP A 168 -7.30 5.82 10.83
CA TRP A 168 -6.53 5.26 9.71
C TRP A 168 -5.63 4.12 10.15
N PHE A 169 -4.89 4.29 11.25
CA PHE A 169 -4.10 3.22 11.85
C PHE A 169 -4.96 2.00 12.18
N VAL A 170 -6.17 2.20 12.71
CA VAL A 170 -7.12 1.11 12.97
C VAL A 170 -7.56 0.41 11.69
N LEU A 171 -7.83 1.14 10.60
CA LEU A 171 -8.16 0.52 9.32
C LEU A 171 -6.98 -0.27 8.72
N GLN A 172 -5.76 0.27 8.79
CA GLN A 172 -4.54 -0.44 8.40
C GLN A 172 -4.39 -1.73 9.21
N TRP A 173 -4.54 -1.63 10.54
CA TRP A 173 -4.49 -2.78 11.44
C TRP A 173 -5.56 -3.83 11.10
N LEU A 174 -6.81 -3.43 10.87
CA LEU A 174 -7.89 -4.35 10.53
C LEU A 174 -7.70 -4.98 9.15
N ALA A 175 -7.13 -4.27 8.17
CA ALA A 175 -6.80 -4.81 6.86
C ALA A 175 -5.69 -5.87 6.96
N VAL A 176 -4.68 -5.62 7.80
CA VAL A 176 -3.59 -6.57 8.09
C VAL A 176 -4.12 -7.84 8.80
N GLN A 177 -5.09 -7.70 9.71
CA GLN A 177 -5.69 -8.81 10.45
C GLN A 177 -6.70 -9.63 9.62
N GLY A 178 -7.44 -8.97 8.72
CA GLY A 178 -8.41 -9.61 7.82
C GLY A 178 -7.76 -10.53 6.78
N ALA A 179 -6.48 -10.32 6.46
CA ALA A 179 -5.72 -11.20 5.57
C ALA A 179 -5.33 -12.54 6.21
N GLY A 180 -5.40 -12.68 7.53
CA GLY A 180 -4.97 -13.89 8.27
C GLY A 180 -6.09 -14.68 8.95
N SER A 181 -7.30 -14.15 9.02
CA SER A 181 -8.44 -14.83 9.65
C SER A 181 -9.47 -15.13 8.57
N GLY A 182 -9.77 -16.40 8.30
CA GLY A 182 -10.84 -16.85 7.39
C GLY A 182 -12.24 -16.48 7.88
N ALA A 183 -12.43 -15.23 8.30
CA ALA A 183 -13.70 -14.65 8.65
C ALA A 183 -14.58 -14.61 7.39
N PRO A 184 -15.86 -15.00 7.49
CA PRO A 184 -16.74 -15.03 6.34
C PRO A 184 -16.88 -13.65 5.70
N ALA A 185 -16.65 -13.58 4.39
CA ALA A 185 -16.66 -12.35 3.59
C ALA A 185 -17.95 -11.50 3.71
N TRP A 186 -19.04 -12.05 4.27
CA TRP A 186 -20.31 -11.35 4.48
C TRP A 186 -20.33 -10.42 5.71
N LEU A 187 -19.35 -10.49 6.61
CA LEU A 187 -19.30 -9.60 7.78
C LEU A 187 -18.63 -8.24 7.47
N ILE A 188 -17.89 -8.13 6.36
CA ILE A 188 -17.00 -6.98 6.05
C ILE A 188 -17.39 -6.25 4.74
N TRP A 189 -18.32 -6.78 3.93
CA TRP A 189 -18.61 -6.20 2.61
C TRP A 189 -20.10 -5.98 2.34
N PRO A 190 -20.59 -4.73 2.20
CA PRO A 190 -21.85 -4.51 1.52
C PRO A 190 -21.61 -4.60 0.00
N MET A 191 -22.10 -5.71 -0.55
CA MET A 191 -22.65 -5.79 -1.91
C MET A 191 -21.65 -5.65 -3.07
N TRP A 192 -20.97 -6.75 -3.39
CA TRP A 192 -20.85 -7.33 -4.74
C TRP A 192 -19.86 -8.51 -4.66
N SER A 193 -20.36 -9.72 -4.86
CA SER A 193 -19.52 -10.90 -5.07
C SER A 193 -20.14 -11.71 -6.22
N ALA A 194 -19.37 -11.89 -7.29
CA ALA A 194 -19.55 -13.03 -8.16
C ALA A 194 -18.65 -14.14 -7.57
N SER A 195 -19.27 -15.14 -6.95
CA SER A 195 -18.58 -16.32 -6.46
C SER A 195 -18.18 -17.23 -7.62
N PRO A 196 -16.98 -17.82 -7.59
CA PRO A 196 -16.81 -19.19 -8.07
C PRO A 196 -16.61 -20.12 -6.89
N SER A 197 -17.31 -21.24 -6.97
CA SER A 197 -17.34 -22.37 -6.05
C SER A 197 -15.96 -22.82 -5.54
N ALA A 198 -15.93 -23.13 -4.25
CA ALA A 198 -14.83 -23.82 -3.59
C ALA A 198 -14.49 -25.14 -4.30
N SER A 199 -13.22 -25.31 -4.65
CA SER A 199 -12.60 -26.62 -4.74
C SER A 199 -11.23 -26.53 -4.06
N SER A 200 -11.04 -27.41 -3.09
CA SER A 200 -9.83 -27.57 -2.30
C SER A 200 -8.71 -28.12 -3.18
N THR A 201 -7.61 -27.37 -3.33
CA THR A 201 -6.35 -27.88 -3.88
C THR A 201 -5.24 -27.59 -2.86
N PRO A 202 -4.46 -28.61 -2.43
CA PRO A 202 -3.33 -28.41 -1.54
C PRO A 202 -2.13 -27.91 -2.34
N GLY A 203 -1.82 -26.62 -2.20
CA GLY A 203 -0.67 -25.96 -2.81
C GLY A 203 -0.65 -24.53 -2.32
N GLY A 204 0.09 -24.29 -1.23
CA GLY A 204 0.09 -23.02 -0.52
C GLY A 204 0.54 -21.87 -1.40
N VAL A 205 -0.37 -20.94 -1.67
CA VAL A 205 -0.02 -19.61 -2.14
C VAL A 205 0.56 -18.88 -0.93
N THR A 206 1.85 -18.57 -0.98
CA THR A 206 2.53 -17.67 -0.04
C THR A 206 1.77 -16.35 0.00
N GLY A 207 1.19 -16.02 1.16
CA GLY A 207 0.31 -14.86 1.30
C GLY A 207 1.04 -13.54 1.01
N VAL A 208 0.34 -12.58 0.42
CA VAL A 208 0.84 -11.22 0.18
C VAL A 208 0.33 -10.32 1.29
N ARG A 209 1.22 -9.54 1.89
CA ARG A 209 0.91 -8.58 2.96
C ARG A 209 1.09 -7.16 2.47
N ILE A 210 0.11 -6.33 2.79
CA ILE A 210 0.16 -4.87 2.60
C ILE A 210 0.72 -4.28 3.90
N GLU A 211 1.72 -3.41 3.79
CA GLU A 211 2.23 -2.63 4.93
C GLU A 211 1.26 -1.56 5.42
#